data_AF-A0A2M8JAU9-F1
#
_entry.id   AF-A0A2M8JAU9-F1
#
_cell.length_a   1.000
_cell.length_b   1.000
_cell.length_c   1.000
_cell.angle_alpha   90.00
_cell.angle_beta   90.00
_cell.angle_gamma   90.00
#
_symmetry.space_group_name_H-M   'P 1'
#
loop_
_entity.id
_entity.type
_entity.pdbx_description
1 polymer ?
#
loop_
_entity_poly.entity_id
_entity_poly.type
_entity_poly.pdbx_seq_one_letter_code
_entity_poly.pdbx_strand_id
1 'polypeptide(L)'
;MVNRLLKIAFVALFLTASCSKDESIQENAIVISDAQRTPMSAMEVKHKIDESLQTKGSFNWKDASTHMLWSASVHGQNIITIGFGNNSNDFDRSKSTNNAAVQKQLLTIIQQYEGQALSEILINADPYLNLMDVVIKNQETLIALRQSKFIRYIEPGDFKYFALSGSIEKSDSSSTSSGCGFDATTLNVSDYTTVTPNAKAPWTFYQHNIPSAWNYSTGAGVTIGIVDTGTSPNQTLLGSNFNDGLSSGRTIQKFGVYVDSIWPWSTGTDGPNDQCGHGTSMASVAAAPRNDNGLPVGVAYNANLVTYRAASNVVLDGYHEQNGVKNAFTALGNNNNVKIISMSMGHIFSVGKISDGVKYAYNKGKLIFCAGGTSTSFTTFVGVIFPASMAETVAVTGVKEGTSNQACDVCHTGGKIEFTVAMQRNASGNTVPVTSYYDNQSDYVGGSSVATATTAGIAALVWAKNPTWTRTQVLNKLRQSATYFPTKNSEYGYGNINALLAVQ
;
A
#
# COMPACT_ATOMS: atom_id res chain seq x y z
N MET A 1 14.72 9.89 -102.01
CA MET A 1 14.04 8.91 -101.13
C MET A 1 13.98 9.49 -99.71
N VAL A 2 12.77 9.59 -99.14
CA VAL A 2 12.42 9.72 -97.69
C VAL A 2 13.00 10.96 -96.96
N ASN A 3 12.28 12.05 -96.65
CA ASN A 3 11.06 12.34 -95.87
C ASN A 3 11.26 12.39 -94.33
N ARG A 4 10.74 13.50 -93.71
CA ARG A 4 10.36 13.75 -92.28
C ARG A 4 11.45 14.21 -91.28
N LEU A 5 11.34 15.39 -90.63
CA LEU A 5 10.42 15.89 -89.57
C LEU A 5 10.74 15.40 -88.14
N LEU A 6 11.18 16.31 -87.25
CA LEU A 6 10.76 16.59 -85.84
C LEU A 6 11.93 17.24 -85.07
N LYS A 7 11.83 18.51 -84.64
CA LYS A 7 11.21 19.10 -83.42
C LYS A 7 12.05 19.03 -82.14
N ILE A 8 12.29 20.24 -81.66
CA ILE A 8 12.88 20.75 -80.41
C ILE A 8 12.28 20.11 -79.15
N ALA A 9 13.12 19.87 -78.13
CA ALA A 9 12.71 19.90 -76.73
C ALA A 9 13.86 20.44 -75.85
N PHE A 10 13.61 21.60 -75.25
CA PHE A 10 14.36 22.22 -74.15
C PHE A 10 14.18 21.37 -72.88
N VAL A 11 15.26 21.10 -72.14
CA VAL A 11 15.17 20.58 -70.77
C VAL A 11 15.84 21.58 -69.84
N ALA A 12 15.04 22.15 -68.94
CA ALA A 12 15.47 23.03 -67.86
C ALA A 12 15.41 22.28 -66.52
N LEU A 13 16.45 22.52 -65.70
CA LEU A 13 16.58 22.45 -64.24
C LEU A 13 16.10 21.19 -63.48
N PHE A 14 16.92 20.71 -62.54
CA PHE A 14 16.62 20.75 -61.10
C PHE A 14 17.88 20.43 -60.27
N LEU A 15 18.41 21.44 -59.59
CA LEU A 15 19.37 21.28 -58.49
C LEU A 15 18.61 20.79 -57.27
N THR A 16 18.88 19.58 -56.81
CA THR A 16 18.33 19.06 -55.56
C THR A 16 19.17 19.57 -54.39
N ALA A 17 18.72 20.65 -53.76
CA ALA A 17 19.14 20.98 -52.41
C ALA A 17 18.53 19.97 -51.44
N SER A 18 19.37 19.17 -50.79
CA SER A 18 18.97 18.26 -49.71
C SER A 18 18.70 19.09 -48.46
N CYS A 19 17.44 19.46 -48.23
CA CYS A 19 16.99 19.94 -46.92
C CYS A 19 16.85 18.72 -46.00
N SER A 20 17.73 18.60 -45.02
CA SER A 20 17.43 17.85 -43.80
C SER A 20 16.23 18.53 -43.14
N LYS A 21 15.07 17.90 -43.22
CA LYS A 21 13.96 18.24 -42.34
C LYS A 21 14.38 17.83 -40.93
N ASP A 22 14.89 18.78 -40.16
CA ASP A 22 14.70 18.75 -38.72
C ASP A 22 13.18 18.60 -38.50
N GLU A 23 12.77 17.49 -37.89
CA GLU A 23 11.46 17.41 -37.25
C GLU A 23 11.49 18.38 -36.05
N SER A 24 11.39 19.67 -36.35
CA SER A 24 10.98 20.66 -35.38
C SER A 24 9.64 20.19 -34.82
N ILE A 25 9.60 19.95 -33.52
CA ILE A 25 8.36 19.81 -32.76
C ILE A 25 7.48 20.98 -33.18
N GLN A 26 6.42 20.69 -33.92
CA GLN A 26 5.46 21.70 -34.32
C GLN A 26 4.83 22.20 -33.02
N GLU A 27 5.22 23.41 -32.60
CA GLU A 27 4.62 24.14 -31.48
C GLU A 27 3.15 24.40 -31.81
N ASN A 28 2.31 23.38 -31.67
CA ASN A 28 0.88 23.61 -31.53
C ASN A 28 0.72 24.32 -30.18
N ALA A 29 0.50 25.63 -30.24
CA ALA A 29 0.21 26.43 -29.06
C ALA A 29 -0.88 25.71 -28.24
N ILE A 30 -0.60 25.46 -26.95
CA ILE A 30 -1.54 24.79 -26.06
C ILE A 30 -2.76 25.71 -25.90
N VAL A 31 -3.91 25.29 -26.43
CA VAL A 31 -5.15 26.05 -26.33
C VAL A 31 -5.97 25.50 -25.16
N ILE A 32 -6.18 26.35 -24.15
CA ILE A 32 -7.07 26.07 -23.01
C ILE A 32 -8.34 26.90 -23.18
N SER A 33 -9.51 26.26 -23.08
CA SER A 33 -10.80 26.94 -23.13
C SER A 33 -10.95 27.89 -21.93
N ASP A 34 -11.65 29.02 -22.12
CA ASP A 34 -11.78 30.03 -21.06
C ASP A 34 -12.37 29.46 -19.76
N ALA A 35 -13.31 28.52 -19.87
CA ALA A 35 -13.93 27.83 -18.74
C ALA A 35 -12.95 26.95 -17.93
N GLN A 36 -11.80 26.59 -18.49
CA GLN A 36 -10.78 25.74 -17.86
C GLN A 36 -9.54 26.53 -17.40
N ARG A 37 -9.54 27.87 -17.52
CA ARG A 37 -8.44 28.71 -17.03
C ARG A 37 -8.48 28.96 -15.53
N THR A 38 -9.62 28.71 -14.89
CA THR A 38 -9.79 28.80 -13.44
C THR A 38 -9.87 27.38 -12.87
N PRO A 39 -9.15 27.06 -11.78
CA PRO A 39 -9.22 25.74 -11.17
C PRO A 39 -10.62 25.50 -10.58
N MET A 40 -11.09 24.25 -10.65
CA MET A 40 -12.25 23.80 -9.90
C MET A 40 -11.99 23.95 -8.39
N SER A 41 -13.03 24.14 -7.59
CA SER A 41 -12.93 24.03 -6.14
C SER A 41 -12.59 22.60 -5.69
N ALA A 42 -12.03 22.45 -4.49
CA ALA A 42 -11.71 21.14 -3.94
C ALA A 42 -12.95 20.23 -3.82
N MET A 43 -14.11 20.82 -3.49
CA MET A 43 -15.38 20.09 -3.40
C MET A 43 -15.90 19.62 -4.78
N GLU A 44 -15.72 20.40 -5.84
CA GLU A 44 -16.07 19.97 -7.20
C GLU A 44 -15.18 18.82 -7.68
N VAL A 45 -13.87 18.89 -7.39
CA VAL A 45 -12.94 17.77 -7.66
C VAL A 45 -13.40 16.52 -6.90
N LYS A 46 -13.70 16.66 -5.60
CA LYS A 46 -14.20 15.56 -4.77
C LYS A 46 -15.48 14.97 -5.35
N HIS A 47 -16.46 15.79 -5.74
CA HIS A 47 -17.72 15.32 -6.30
C HIS A 47 -17.52 14.49 -7.58
N LYS A 48 -16.57 14.87 -8.45
CA LYS A 48 -16.21 14.08 -9.63
C LYS A 48 -15.54 12.75 -9.28
N ILE A 49 -14.75 12.71 -8.21
CA ILE A 49 -14.19 11.46 -7.69
C ILE A 49 -15.32 10.57 -7.16
N ASP A 50 -16.23 11.12 -6.36
CA ASP A 50 -17.40 10.42 -5.81
C ASP A 50 -18.26 9.82 -6.93
N GLU A 51 -18.55 10.60 -7.97
CA GLU A 51 -19.31 10.16 -9.15
C GLU A 51 -18.61 8.99 -9.85
N SER A 52 -17.29 9.06 -10.05
CA SER A 52 -16.53 7.94 -10.63
C SER A 52 -16.58 6.68 -9.76
N LEU A 53 -16.43 6.83 -8.43
CA LEU A 53 -16.50 5.70 -7.50
C LEU A 53 -17.88 5.05 -7.51
N GLN A 54 -18.95 5.85 -7.53
CA GLN A 54 -20.33 5.35 -7.57
C GLN A 54 -20.68 4.69 -8.89
N THR A 55 -20.25 5.26 -10.02
CA THR A 55 -20.64 4.78 -11.36
C THR A 55 -19.74 3.68 -11.92
N LYS A 56 -18.44 3.70 -11.59
CA LYS A 56 -17.44 2.76 -12.13
C LYS A 56 -16.85 1.82 -11.07
N GLY A 57 -17.17 2.02 -9.79
CA GLY A 57 -16.57 1.28 -8.67
C GLY A 57 -15.09 1.61 -8.42
N SER A 58 -14.51 2.57 -9.13
CA SER A 58 -13.10 2.93 -9.04
C SER A 58 -12.83 4.33 -9.57
N PHE A 59 -11.68 4.90 -9.18
CA PHE A 59 -11.17 6.16 -9.69
C PHE A 59 -9.67 6.06 -9.98
N ASN A 60 -9.22 6.69 -11.07
CA ASN A 60 -7.80 6.77 -11.43
C ASN A 60 -7.52 8.13 -12.10
N TRP A 61 -6.49 8.84 -11.61
CA TRP A 61 -6.09 10.16 -12.12
C TRP A 61 -5.65 10.15 -13.58
N LYS A 62 -5.21 9.01 -14.13
CA LYS A 62 -4.89 8.87 -15.55
C LYS A 62 -6.10 9.12 -16.45
N ASP A 63 -7.30 8.82 -15.95
CA ASP A 63 -8.56 8.95 -16.68
C ASP A 63 -9.23 10.32 -16.43
N ALA A 64 -8.74 11.08 -15.44
CA ALA A 64 -9.23 12.42 -15.14
C ALA A 64 -8.76 13.42 -16.20
N SER A 65 -9.60 14.44 -16.48
CA SER A 65 -9.21 15.54 -17.37
C SER A 65 -8.01 16.30 -16.80
N THR A 66 -7.22 16.94 -17.68
CA THR A 66 -6.04 17.70 -17.22
C THR A 66 -6.46 18.87 -16.32
N HIS A 67 -7.59 19.50 -16.62
CA HIS A 67 -8.18 20.56 -15.78
C HIS A 67 -8.55 20.05 -14.38
N MET A 68 -9.13 18.84 -14.26
CA MET A 68 -9.43 18.25 -12.95
C MET A 68 -8.15 17.89 -12.18
N LEU A 69 -7.16 17.29 -12.84
CA LEU A 69 -5.85 16.96 -12.24
C LEU A 69 -5.15 18.23 -11.74
N TRP A 70 -5.09 19.27 -12.57
CA TRP A 70 -4.51 20.56 -12.20
C TRP A 70 -5.25 21.22 -11.04
N SER A 71 -6.59 21.21 -11.07
CA SER A 71 -7.41 21.76 -10.00
C SER A 71 -7.12 21.04 -8.67
N ALA A 72 -7.01 19.70 -8.70
CA ALA A 72 -6.65 18.92 -7.53
C ALA A 72 -5.24 19.28 -7.00
N SER A 73 -4.26 19.48 -7.89
CA SER A 73 -2.92 19.87 -7.46
C SER A 73 -2.87 21.27 -6.86
N VAL A 74 -3.65 22.24 -7.37
CA VAL A 74 -3.76 23.57 -6.76
C VAL A 74 -4.22 23.47 -5.29
N HIS A 75 -5.16 22.58 -5.00
CA HIS A 75 -5.62 22.29 -3.62
C HIS A 75 -4.71 21.32 -2.84
N GLY A 76 -3.62 20.84 -3.45
CA GLY A 76 -2.63 19.93 -2.88
C GLY A 76 -1.21 20.50 -2.98
N GLN A 77 -1.05 21.77 -2.61
CA GLN A 77 0.24 22.49 -2.58
C GLN A 77 0.98 22.57 -3.93
N ASN A 78 0.27 22.40 -5.05
CA ASN A 78 0.81 22.31 -6.42
C ASN A 78 1.80 21.15 -6.62
N ILE A 79 1.76 20.13 -5.75
CA ILE A 79 2.65 18.98 -5.86
C ILE A 79 2.06 18.00 -6.85
N ILE A 80 2.93 17.52 -7.72
CA ILE A 80 2.62 16.49 -8.69
C ILE A 80 3.62 15.35 -8.54
N THR A 81 3.09 14.13 -8.42
CA THR A 81 3.87 12.89 -8.53
C THR A 81 3.86 12.44 -9.98
N ILE A 82 5.04 12.18 -10.54
CA ILE A 82 5.22 11.70 -11.91
C ILE A 82 5.89 10.33 -11.88
N GLY A 83 5.16 9.31 -12.31
CA GLY A 83 5.75 8.03 -12.70
C GLY A 83 6.14 8.08 -14.17
N PHE A 84 7.42 7.84 -14.48
CA PHE A 84 7.93 7.86 -15.85
C PHE A 84 8.58 6.54 -16.25
N GLY A 85 8.79 6.32 -17.54
CA GLY A 85 9.42 5.11 -18.07
C GLY A 85 9.07 4.87 -19.54
N ASN A 86 9.72 3.88 -20.16
CA ASN A 86 9.50 3.54 -21.56
C ASN A 86 8.19 2.78 -21.82
N ASN A 87 7.60 2.20 -20.78
CA ASN A 87 6.30 1.51 -20.81
C ASN A 87 5.72 1.44 -19.39
N SER A 88 4.51 0.89 -19.24
CA SER A 88 3.78 0.82 -17.97
C SER A 88 4.48 0.04 -16.85
N ASN A 89 5.40 -0.88 -17.19
CA ASN A 89 6.14 -1.72 -16.24
C ASN A 89 7.57 -1.20 -15.97
N ASP A 90 7.97 -0.10 -16.60
CA ASP A 90 9.31 0.49 -16.45
C ASP A 90 9.38 1.41 -15.23
N PHE A 91 9.07 0.86 -14.05
CA PHE A 91 9.09 1.56 -12.77
C PHE A 91 10.36 1.32 -11.96
N ASP A 92 11.08 0.21 -12.18
CA ASP A 92 12.29 -0.17 -11.43
C ASP A 92 13.51 0.50 -12.07
N ARG A 93 14.03 1.54 -11.41
CA ARG A 93 15.11 2.39 -11.94
C ARG A 93 16.37 1.59 -12.30
N SER A 94 16.63 0.49 -11.59
CA SER A 94 17.78 -0.39 -11.85
C SER A 94 17.67 -1.19 -13.14
N LYS A 95 16.47 -1.33 -13.71
CA LYS A 95 16.20 -2.07 -14.95
C LYS A 95 16.01 -1.16 -16.15
N SER A 96 15.94 0.15 -15.94
CA SER A 96 15.63 1.14 -16.96
C SER A 96 16.90 1.70 -17.60
N THR A 97 17.08 1.46 -18.89
CA THR A 97 18.33 1.76 -19.61
C THR A 97 18.61 3.26 -19.82
N ASN A 98 17.58 4.10 -19.84
CA ASN A 98 17.67 5.53 -20.14
C ASN A 98 16.98 6.44 -19.09
N ASN A 99 16.76 5.94 -17.87
CA ASN A 99 15.97 6.65 -16.86
C ASN A 99 16.44 8.09 -16.59
N ALA A 100 17.75 8.31 -16.51
CA ALA A 100 18.32 9.64 -16.25
C ALA A 100 18.06 10.61 -17.41
N ALA A 101 18.14 10.13 -18.66
CA ALA A 101 17.86 10.93 -19.84
C ALA A 101 16.37 11.29 -19.94
N VAL A 102 15.48 10.32 -19.67
CA VAL A 102 14.03 10.53 -19.62
C VAL A 102 13.66 11.53 -18.53
N GLN A 103 14.18 11.35 -17.30
CA GLN A 103 13.95 12.28 -16.20
C GLN A 103 14.40 13.70 -16.57
N LYS A 104 15.60 13.85 -17.15
CA LYS A 104 16.12 15.14 -17.62
C LYS A 104 15.20 15.76 -18.67
N GLN A 105 14.74 15.00 -19.66
CA GLN A 105 13.83 15.48 -20.70
C GLN A 105 12.52 16.00 -20.11
N LEU A 106 11.91 15.25 -19.18
CA LEU A 106 10.67 15.66 -18.54
C LEU A 106 10.86 16.91 -17.67
N LEU A 107 11.98 17.01 -16.95
CA LEU A 107 12.33 18.21 -16.19
C LEU A 107 12.54 19.42 -17.09
N THR A 108 13.14 19.27 -18.28
CA THR A 108 13.24 20.34 -19.27
C THR A 108 11.87 20.84 -19.72
N ILE A 109 10.92 19.93 -19.97
CA ILE A 109 9.53 20.31 -20.31
C ILE A 109 8.92 21.13 -19.16
N ILE A 110 9.11 20.69 -17.91
CA ILE A 110 8.56 21.42 -16.75
C ILE A 110 9.18 22.82 -16.63
N GLN A 111 10.51 22.94 -16.75
CA GLN A 111 11.18 24.24 -16.69
C GLN A 111 10.72 25.19 -17.81
N GLN A 112 10.49 24.68 -19.01
CA GLN A 112 10.04 25.48 -20.15
C GLN A 112 8.69 26.17 -19.87
N TYR A 113 7.74 25.44 -19.27
CA TYR A 113 6.39 25.97 -19.03
C TYR A 113 6.23 26.65 -17.67
N GLU A 114 6.99 26.25 -16.64
CA GLU A 114 6.92 26.90 -15.32
C GLU A 114 7.80 28.16 -15.22
N GLY A 115 8.86 28.25 -16.04
CA GLY A 115 9.80 29.38 -15.99
C GLY A 115 10.62 29.46 -14.69
N GLN A 116 10.68 28.38 -13.91
CA GLN A 116 11.38 28.29 -12.63
C GLN A 116 12.67 27.45 -12.72
N ALA A 117 13.59 27.66 -11.77
CA ALA A 117 14.79 26.84 -11.63
C ALA A 117 14.46 25.42 -11.13
N LEU A 118 15.29 24.43 -11.46
CA LEU A 118 15.11 23.04 -10.99
C LEU A 118 15.08 22.92 -9.47
N SER A 119 15.81 23.77 -8.75
CA SER A 119 15.81 23.81 -7.28
C SER A 119 14.48 24.23 -6.67
N GLU A 120 13.61 24.88 -7.43
CA GLU A 120 12.26 25.27 -7.02
C GLU A 120 11.20 24.25 -7.48
N ILE A 121 11.50 23.52 -8.56
CA ILE A 121 10.58 22.55 -9.17
C ILE A 121 10.72 21.16 -8.56
N LEU A 122 11.94 20.63 -8.44
CA LEU A 122 12.18 19.23 -8.07
C LEU A 122 12.19 19.08 -6.54
N ILE A 123 11.17 18.42 -6.00
CA ILE A 123 11.07 18.11 -4.56
C ILE A 123 11.89 16.87 -4.25
N ASN A 124 11.67 15.80 -5.04
CA ASN A 124 12.29 14.51 -4.81
C ASN A 124 12.43 13.71 -6.12
N ALA A 125 13.55 13.02 -6.28
CA ALA A 125 13.72 12.01 -7.33
C ALA A 125 14.03 10.67 -6.65
N ASP A 126 13.18 9.67 -6.87
CA ASP A 126 13.28 8.42 -6.13
C ASP A 126 14.54 7.61 -6.53
N PRO A 127 15.31 7.09 -5.57
CA PRO A 127 16.54 6.37 -5.87
C PRO A 127 16.31 4.98 -6.48
N TYR A 128 15.15 4.35 -6.26
CA TYR A 128 14.86 2.98 -6.69
C TYR A 128 13.79 2.90 -7.78
N LEU A 129 12.92 3.91 -7.83
CA LEU A 129 11.80 3.97 -8.75
C LEU A 129 12.00 5.07 -9.80
N ASN A 130 11.48 4.85 -11.02
CA ASN A 130 11.33 5.91 -12.02
C ASN A 130 10.15 6.80 -11.64
N LEU A 131 10.38 7.58 -10.60
CA LEU A 131 9.41 8.42 -9.93
C LEU A 131 10.06 9.72 -9.50
N MET A 132 9.37 10.83 -9.71
CA MET A 132 9.77 12.12 -9.16
C MET A 132 8.56 12.89 -8.66
N ASP A 133 8.77 13.70 -7.63
CA ASP A 133 7.81 14.65 -7.11
C ASP A 133 8.27 16.07 -7.48
N VAL A 134 7.37 16.86 -8.07
CA VAL A 134 7.66 18.20 -8.58
C VAL A 134 6.57 19.19 -8.20
N VAL A 135 6.90 20.48 -8.17
CA VAL A 135 5.93 21.58 -8.10
C VAL A 135 5.54 21.98 -9.53
N ILE A 136 4.24 21.99 -9.83
CA ILE A 136 3.69 22.43 -11.12
C ILE A 136 2.50 23.35 -10.86
N LYS A 137 2.60 24.62 -11.29
CA LYS A 137 1.55 25.63 -11.12
C LYS A 137 0.74 25.82 -12.39
N ASN A 138 1.33 25.61 -13.56
CA ASN A 138 0.68 25.90 -14.85
C ASN A 138 0.00 24.66 -15.42
N GLN A 139 -1.24 24.81 -15.89
CA GLN A 139 -2.00 23.72 -16.50
C GLN A 139 -1.35 23.25 -17.81
N GLU A 140 -0.74 24.18 -18.55
CA GLU A 140 -0.01 23.96 -19.79
C GLU A 140 1.11 22.94 -19.61
N THR A 141 1.82 22.99 -18.48
CA THR A 141 2.87 22.02 -18.12
C THR A 141 2.30 20.60 -18.06
N LEU A 142 1.13 20.42 -17.44
CA LEU A 142 0.49 19.10 -17.35
C LEU A 142 -0.03 18.62 -18.71
N ILE A 143 -0.51 19.54 -19.57
CA ILE A 143 -0.90 19.21 -20.94
C ILE A 143 0.30 18.73 -21.75
N ALA A 144 1.43 19.47 -21.69
CA ALA A 144 2.67 19.10 -22.37
C ALA A 144 3.24 17.77 -21.87
N LEU A 145 3.25 17.55 -20.54
CA LEU A 145 3.71 16.28 -19.96
C LEU A 145 2.85 15.11 -20.43
N ARG A 146 1.51 15.24 -20.44
CA ARG A 146 0.61 14.16 -20.90
C ARG A 146 0.78 13.77 -22.37
N GLN A 147 1.39 14.63 -23.19
CA GLN A 147 1.75 14.30 -24.58
C GLN A 147 3.06 13.50 -24.68
N SER A 148 3.87 13.45 -23.63
CA SER A 148 5.10 12.68 -23.61
C SER A 148 4.82 11.19 -23.50
N LYS A 149 5.40 10.42 -24.43
CA LYS A 149 5.35 8.95 -24.42
C LYS A 149 6.00 8.29 -23.19
N PHE A 150 6.75 9.06 -22.40
CA PHE A 150 7.48 8.57 -21.24
C PHE A 150 6.71 8.68 -19.93
N ILE A 151 5.51 9.26 -19.94
CA ILE A 151 4.65 9.34 -18.75
C ILE A 151 3.91 8.01 -18.58
N ARG A 152 4.08 7.39 -17.41
CA ARG A 152 3.24 6.26 -16.96
C ARG A 152 2.00 6.76 -16.24
N TYR A 153 2.16 7.76 -15.37
CA TYR A 153 1.05 8.45 -14.70
C TYR A 153 1.49 9.82 -14.16
N ILE A 154 0.51 10.69 -13.93
CA ILE A 154 0.65 11.98 -13.26
C ILE A 154 -0.49 12.11 -12.26
N GLU A 155 -0.16 12.38 -11.00
CA GLU A 155 -1.10 12.41 -9.89
C GLU A 155 -0.85 13.64 -9.01
N PRO A 156 -1.90 14.23 -8.39
CA PRO A 156 -1.69 15.25 -7.37
C PRO A 156 -1.05 14.61 -6.15
N GLY A 157 0.08 15.15 -5.71
CA GLY A 157 0.90 14.54 -4.65
C GLY A 157 0.35 14.75 -3.24
N ASP A 158 -0.50 15.75 -3.01
CA ASP A 158 -1.02 16.09 -1.68
C ASP A 158 -2.50 16.55 -1.71
N PHE A 159 -3.29 16.07 -2.68
CA PHE A 159 -4.73 16.32 -2.67
C PHE A 159 -5.40 15.43 -1.61
N LYS A 160 -5.81 16.04 -0.50
CA LYS A 160 -6.37 15.35 0.68
C LYS A 160 -7.88 15.15 0.54
N TYR A 161 -8.28 14.04 -0.07
CA TYR A 161 -9.68 13.72 -0.35
C TYR A 161 -10.50 13.56 0.93
N PHE A 162 -9.96 12.89 1.95
CA PHE A 162 -10.70 12.60 3.19
C PHE A 162 -10.78 13.81 4.12
N ALA A 163 -9.76 14.69 4.09
CA ALA A 163 -9.80 15.96 4.82
C ALA A 163 -11.02 16.83 4.42
N LEU A 164 -11.43 16.80 3.15
CA LEU A 164 -12.59 17.54 2.64
C LEU A 164 -13.94 17.01 3.16
N SER A 165 -13.97 15.79 3.69
CA SER A 165 -15.18 15.19 4.25
C SER A 165 -15.34 15.48 5.75
N GLY A 166 -14.46 16.32 6.34
CA GLY A 166 -14.41 16.56 7.79
C GLY A 166 -14.00 15.34 8.60
N SER A 167 -13.30 14.40 7.96
CA SER A 167 -13.17 13.00 8.44
C SER A 167 -11.78 12.61 8.95
N ILE A 168 -10.80 13.51 8.83
CA ILE A 168 -9.48 13.39 9.44
C ILE A 168 -9.35 14.49 10.50
N GLU A 169 -10.06 14.37 11.61
CA GLU A 169 -9.66 15.14 12.80
C GLU A 169 -8.35 14.53 13.33
N LYS A 170 -7.32 15.35 13.51
CA LYS A 170 -6.15 15.00 14.32
C LYS A 170 -6.68 14.70 15.73
N SER A 171 -6.88 13.44 16.07
CA SER A 171 -7.31 13.05 17.41
C SER A 171 -6.16 13.27 18.38
N ASP A 172 -6.27 14.31 19.20
CA ASP A 172 -5.54 14.42 20.47
C ASP A 172 -5.76 13.12 21.27
N SER A 173 -4.65 12.49 21.62
CA SER A 173 -4.34 11.40 22.59
C SER A 173 -5.41 10.56 23.32
N SER A 174 -6.71 10.54 23.00
CA SER A 174 -7.69 9.73 23.74
C SER A 174 -9.06 9.52 23.05
N SER A 175 -9.19 9.64 21.72
CA SER A 175 -10.45 9.32 21.04
C SER A 175 -10.28 8.46 19.79
N THR A 176 -11.11 7.42 19.72
CA THR A 176 -11.20 6.36 18.72
C THR A 176 -11.32 6.90 17.29
N SER A 177 -10.20 7.04 16.58
CA SER A 177 -10.18 7.26 15.13
C SER A 177 -9.67 6.00 14.43
N SER A 178 -10.45 5.47 13.49
CA SER A 178 -10.04 4.47 12.47
C SER A 178 -9.03 3.38 12.90
N GLY A 179 -9.16 2.81 14.10
CA GLY A 179 -8.27 1.74 14.59
C GLY A 179 -7.00 2.19 15.33
N CYS A 180 -6.80 3.49 15.54
CA CYS A 180 -5.82 4.04 16.47
C CYS A 180 -6.37 4.06 17.90
N GLY A 181 -5.52 3.74 18.86
CA GLY A 181 -5.81 3.72 20.29
C GLY A 181 -4.61 3.21 21.07
N PHE A 182 -4.43 3.75 22.28
CA PHE A 182 -3.44 3.26 23.25
C PHE A 182 -4.12 2.52 24.41
N ASP A 183 -5.38 2.15 24.20
CA ASP A 183 -6.24 1.59 25.22
C ASP A 183 -5.71 0.25 25.73
N ALA A 184 -6.15 -0.09 26.93
CA ALA A 184 -5.93 -1.38 27.53
C ALA A 184 -7.24 -1.87 28.11
N THR A 185 -7.56 -3.12 27.80
CA THR A 185 -8.83 -3.73 28.17
C THR A 185 -8.57 -5.06 28.87
N THR A 186 -9.30 -5.29 29.95
CA THR A 186 -9.32 -6.62 30.58
C THR A 186 -10.01 -7.61 29.65
N LEU A 187 -9.27 -8.63 29.22
CA LEU A 187 -9.79 -9.66 28.33
C LEU A 187 -10.86 -10.50 29.02
N ASN A 188 -11.95 -10.77 28.30
CA ASN A 188 -12.93 -11.77 28.70
C ASN A 188 -12.28 -13.15 28.73
N VAL A 189 -12.51 -13.92 29.80
CA VAL A 189 -11.97 -15.27 29.99
C VAL A 189 -12.41 -16.26 28.91
N SER A 190 -13.53 -16.01 28.22
CA SER A 190 -13.96 -16.85 27.10
C SER A 190 -13.14 -16.60 25.83
N ASP A 191 -12.46 -15.46 25.71
CA ASP A 191 -11.79 -15.01 24.48
C ASP A 191 -10.34 -15.45 24.36
N TYR A 192 -9.82 -16.21 25.33
CA TYR A 192 -8.51 -16.81 25.22
C TYR A 192 -8.45 -18.15 25.95
N THR A 193 -7.45 -18.93 25.57
CA THR A 193 -7.04 -20.12 26.31
C THR A 193 -5.62 -19.88 26.81
N THR A 194 -5.38 -20.12 28.10
CA THR A 194 -4.02 -20.09 28.63
C THR A 194 -3.24 -21.29 28.10
N VAL A 195 -2.08 -21.04 27.51
CA VAL A 195 -1.17 -22.05 26.99
C VAL A 195 0.20 -21.91 27.65
N THR A 196 0.93 -23.01 27.79
CA THR A 196 2.31 -23.00 28.32
C THR A 196 3.17 -21.98 27.56
N PRO A 197 4.05 -21.21 28.25
CA PRO A 197 4.33 -21.26 29.69
C PRO A 197 3.30 -20.51 30.54
N ASN A 198 2.74 -19.41 30.06
CA ASN A 198 1.56 -18.74 30.64
C ASN A 198 1.05 -17.69 29.62
N ALA A 199 1.09 -18.01 28.32
CA ALA A 199 0.62 -17.10 27.29
C ALA A 199 -0.89 -17.23 27.09
N LYS A 200 -1.54 -16.19 26.58
CA LYS A 200 -2.97 -16.24 26.21
C LYS A 200 -3.11 -16.45 24.71
N ALA A 201 -3.54 -17.63 24.27
CA ALA A 201 -3.87 -17.88 22.88
C ALA A 201 -5.29 -17.35 22.58
N PRO A 202 -5.46 -16.38 21.66
CA PRO A 202 -6.78 -15.87 21.27
C PRO A 202 -7.75 -16.97 20.81
N TRP A 203 -9.04 -16.81 21.09
CA TRP A 203 -10.09 -17.74 20.64
C TRP A 203 -10.07 -17.97 19.11
N THR A 204 -9.76 -16.93 18.34
CA THR A 204 -9.63 -16.98 16.87
C THR A 204 -8.56 -17.97 16.42
N PHE A 205 -7.50 -18.20 17.21
CA PHE A 205 -6.43 -19.13 16.84
C PHE A 205 -6.96 -20.56 16.72
N TYR A 206 -7.96 -20.93 17.53
CA TYR A 206 -8.59 -22.24 17.47
C TYR A 206 -9.51 -22.39 16.26
N GLN A 207 -10.18 -21.32 15.83
CA GLN A 207 -10.97 -21.31 14.58
C GLN A 207 -10.10 -21.56 13.33
N HIS A 208 -8.82 -21.22 13.42
CA HIS A 208 -7.83 -21.40 12.36
C HIS A 208 -6.85 -22.56 12.62
N ASN A 209 -7.06 -23.37 13.68
CA ASN A 209 -6.18 -24.48 14.08
C ASN A 209 -4.70 -24.10 14.26
N ILE A 210 -4.40 -22.85 14.65
CA ILE A 210 -3.05 -22.34 14.84
C ILE A 210 -2.29 -23.09 15.96
N PRO A 211 -2.87 -23.35 17.16
CA PRO A 211 -2.14 -24.04 18.22
C PRO A 211 -1.71 -25.45 17.84
N SER A 212 -2.53 -26.16 17.05
CA SER A 212 -2.17 -27.48 16.50
C SER A 212 -1.06 -27.37 15.46
N ALA A 213 -1.05 -26.32 14.63
CA ALA A 213 0.00 -26.06 13.65
C ALA A 213 1.37 -25.84 14.30
N TRP A 214 1.42 -25.32 15.53
CA TRP A 214 2.66 -25.10 16.29
C TRP A 214 3.46 -26.36 16.57
N ASN A 215 2.83 -27.55 16.51
CA ASN A 215 3.54 -28.83 16.60
C ASN A 215 4.40 -29.13 15.35
N TYR A 216 4.14 -28.44 14.24
CA TYR A 216 4.84 -28.64 12.96
C TYR A 216 5.74 -27.45 12.61
N SER A 217 5.31 -26.24 12.96
CA SER A 217 6.04 -25.00 12.65
C SER A 217 5.62 -23.86 13.56
N THR A 218 6.59 -23.03 13.94
CA THR A 218 6.39 -21.87 14.82
C THR A 218 6.69 -20.54 14.12
N GLY A 219 7.03 -20.59 12.83
CA GLY A 219 7.45 -19.44 12.03
C GLY A 219 8.95 -19.13 12.13
N ALA A 220 9.73 -19.95 12.86
CA ALA A 220 11.16 -19.79 13.05
C ALA A 220 11.92 -19.56 11.73
N GLY A 221 12.81 -18.56 11.72
CA GLY A 221 13.68 -18.24 10.58
C GLY A 221 12.99 -17.45 9.45
N VAL A 222 11.68 -17.22 9.50
CA VAL A 222 10.96 -16.39 8.53
C VAL A 222 10.82 -14.97 9.06
N THR A 223 11.11 -13.97 8.23
CA THR A 223 10.94 -12.55 8.59
C THR A 223 9.70 -11.96 7.95
N ILE A 224 8.85 -11.36 8.78
CA ILE A 224 7.65 -10.62 8.38
C ILE A 224 7.94 -9.12 8.47
N GLY A 225 7.74 -8.42 7.36
CA GLY A 225 7.75 -6.97 7.29
C GLY A 225 6.36 -6.41 7.64
N ILE A 226 6.28 -5.49 8.59
CA ILE A 226 5.03 -4.79 8.96
C ILE A 226 5.14 -3.34 8.47
N VAL A 227 4.26 -2.94 7.54
CA VAL A 227 4.14 -1.54 7.06
C VAL A 227 2.91 -0.93 7.70
N ASP A 228 3.11 -0.10 8.72
CA ASP A 228 2.03 0.39 9.57
C ASP A 228 2.42 1.70 10.29
N THR A 229 1.78 2.04 11.41
CA THR A 229 2.02 3.28 12.17
C THR A 229 3.24 3.25 13.09
N GLY A 230 3.95 2.12 13.17
CA GLY A 230 5.18 1.95 13.94
C GLY A 230 5.11 0.77 14.90
N THR A 231 5.98 0.78 15.92
CA THR A 231 5.88 -0.16 17.04
C THR A 231 6.14 0.56 18.35
N SER A 232 5.32 0.30 19.36
CA SER A 232 5.42 0.95 20.66
C SER A 232 6.84 0.82 21.24
N PRO A 233 7.41 1.91 21.79
CA PRO A 233 8.62 1.86 22.59
C PRO A 233 8.36 1.30 24.00
N ASN A 234 7.10 1.27 24.44
CA ASN A 234 6.67 0.92 25.80
C ASN A 234 6.09 -0.50 25.91
N GLN A 235 6.21 -1.30 24.83
CA GLN A 235 5.82 -2.71 24.80
C GLN A 235 7.06 -3.58 24.64
N THR A 236 7.59 -4.09 25.75
CA THR A 236 8.79 -4.91 25.85
C THR A 236 8.65 -6.26 25.16
N LEU A 237 7.45 -6.87 25.10
CA LEU A 237 7.25 -8.09 24.32
C LEU A 237 7.44 -7.87 22.81
N LEU A 238 7.39 -6.62 22.35
CA LEU A 238 7.77 -6.20 21.00
C LEU A 238 9.06 -5.37 21.03
N GLY A 239 9.97 -5.70 21.94
CA GLY A 239 11.22 -4.98 22.19
C GLY A 239 12.24 -5.87 22.91
N SER A 240 12.65 -5.47 24.11
CA SER A 240 13.67 -6.18 24.89
C SER A 240 13.29 -7.62 25.25
N ASN A 241 12.00 -7.90 25.44
CA ASN A 241 11.45 -9.20 25.82
C ASN A 241 10.83 -9.94 24.61
N PHE A 242 11.30 -9.66 23.40
CA PHE A 242 10.81 -10.31 22.18
C PHE A 242 11.15 -11.82 22.11
N ASN A 243 12.09 -12.28 22.93
CA ASN A 243 12.46 -13.68 23.10
C ASN A 243 12.01 -14.22 24.48
N ASP A 244 10.85 -13.78 24.96
CA ASP A 244 10.28 -14.23 26.23
C ASP A 244 9.60 -15.62 26.13
N GLY A 245 9.58 -16.35 27.25
CA GLY A 245 8.90 -17.63 27.39
C GLY A 245 9.43 -18.69 26.44
N LEU A 246 8.55 -19.20 25.54
CA LEU A 246 8.90 -20.21 24.54
C LEU A 246 9.33 -19.62 23.19
N SER A 247 9.45 -18.29 23.10
CA SER A 247 9.99 -17.62 21.93
C SER A 247 11.50 -17.45 22.05
N SER A 248 12.26 -17.84 21.02
CA SER A 248 13.73 -17.72 21.06
C SER A 248 14.35 -17.64 19.67
N GLY A 249 15.58 -17.12 19.60
CA GLY A 249 16.37 -17.06 18.36
C GLY A 249 15.81 -16.12 17.29
N ARG A 250 14.96 -15.17 17.67
CA ARG A 250 14.27 -14.24 16.78
C ARG A 250 14.66 -12.78 17.04
N THR A 251 14.47 -11.94 16.04
CA THR A 251 14.83 -10.52 16.05
C THR A 251 13.67 -9.62 15.67
N ILE A 252 13.61 -8.44 16.28
CA ILE A 252 12.74 -7.34 15.86
C ILE A 252 13.60 -6.14 15.49
N GLN A 253 13.38 -5.60 14.29
CA GLN A 253 13.99 -4.34 13.85
C GLN A 253 12.87 -3.33 13.62
N LYS A 254 13.06 -2.10 14.10
CA LYS A 254 12.06 -1.02 14.01
C LYS A 254 12.65 0.15 13.24
N PHE A 255 11.97 0.61 12.19
CA PHE A 255 12.40 1.70 11.32
C PHE A 255 11.30 2.76 11.18
N GLY A 256 11.69 4.00 10.91
CA GLY A 256 10.79 5.12 10.64
C GLY A 256 11.08 5.74 9.29
N VAL A 257 10.07 5.80 8.43
CA VAL A 257 10.14 6.42 7.09
C VAL A 257 9.07 7.48 6.88
N TYR A 258 8.15 7.64 7.82
CA TYR A 258 7.20 8.74 7.86
C TYR A 258 7.90 10.04 8.25
N VAL A 259 7.44 11.14 7.64
CA VAL A 259 7.88 12.51 7.92
C VAL A 259 6.68 13.27 8.45
N ASP A 260 6.70 13.62 9.73
CA ASP A 260 5.65 14.45 10.33
C ASP A 260 5.94 15.94 10.07
N SER A 261 5.51 16.42 8.91
CA SER A 261 5.68 17.82 8.51
C SER A 261 4.56 18.28 7.59
N ILE A 262 4.18 19.53 7.70
CA ILE A 262 3.30 20.17 6.71
C ILE A 262 4.04 20.47 5.39
N TRP A 263 5.37 20.54 5.46
CA TRP A 263 6.21 20.94 4.34
C TRP A 263 6.70 19.72 3.55
N PRO A 264 6.36 19.61 2.26
CA PRO A 264 6.69 18.43 1.44
C PRO A 264 8.18 18.18 1.23
N TRP A 265 8.99 19.24 1.23
CA TRP A 265 10.45 19.16 1.10
C TRP A 265 11.15 18.72 2.39
N SER A 266 10.40 18.46 3.46
CA SER A 266 10.98 17.91 4.69
C SER A 266 11.38 16.46 4.48
N THR A 267 12.58 16.09 4.96
CA THR A 267 13.15 14.75 4.80
C THR A 267 13.45 14.06 6.13
N GLY A 268 13.38 14.78 7.26
CA GLY A 268 13.61 14.22 8.59
C GLY A 268 12.45 13.34 9.05
N THR A 269 12.73 12.09 9.37
CA THR A 269 11.72 11.14 9.85
C THR A 269 11.48 11.30 11.35
N ASP A 270 10.27 10.97 11.81
CA ASP A 270 9.88 11.08 13.23
C ASP A 270 10.23 9.84 14.08
N GLY A 271 11.03 8.93 13.50
CA GLY A 271 11.48 7.70 14.14
C GLY A 271 10.52 6.52 13.99
N PRO A 272 10.81 5.38 14.66
CA PRO A 272 10.04 4.14 14.48
C PRO A 272 8.84 4.00 15.43
N ASN A 273 8.71 4.91 16.40
CA ASN A 273 7.80 4.78 17.52
C ASN A 273 6.36 4.96 17.06
N ASP A 274 5.51 4.02 17.46
CA ASP A 274 4.09 4.07 17.15
C ASP A 274 3.41 5.23 17.88
N GLN A 275 2.76 6.12 17.12
CA GLN A 275 1.96 7.23 17.66
C GLN A 275 0.46 7.06 17.42
N CYS A 276 0.04 5.87 16.96
CA CYS A 276 -1.37 5.52 16.74
C CYS A 276 -1.77 4.27 17.53
N GLY A 277 -0.85 3.32 17.75
CA GLY A 277 -1.06 2.05 18.44
C GLY A 277 -1.46 0.89 17.52
N HIS A 278 -1.96 1.19 16.32
CA HIS A 278 -2.40 0.20 15.35
C HIS A 278 -1.26 -0.74 14.90
N GLY A 279 -0.09 -0.20 14.55
CA GLY A 279 1.07 -0.99 14.15
C GLY A 279 1.58 -1.92 15.24
N THR A 280 1.50 -1.50 16.51
CA THR A 280 1.82 -2.34 17.68
C THR A 280 0.88 -3.54 17.76
N SER A 281 -0.43 -3.32 17.60
CA SER A 281 -1.42 -4.40 17.57
C SER A 281 -1.19 -5.36 16.40
N MET A 282 -0.86 -4.87 15.20
CA MET A 282 -0.56 -5.73 14.05
C MET A 282 0.69 -6.58 14.27
N ALA A 283 1.75 -5.99 14.82
CA ALA A 283 2.96 -6.72 15.20
C ALA A 283 2.67 -7.78 16.27
N SER A 284 1.79 -7.48 17.24
CA SER A 284 1.33 -8.43 18.25
C SER A 284 0.64 -9.64 17.62
N VAL A 285 -0.38 -9.41 16.78
CA VAL A 285 -1.13 -10.49 16.12
C VAL A 285 -0.20 -11.37 15.30
N ALA A 286 0.69 -10.77 14.50
CA ALA A 286 1.57 -11.52 13.63
C ALA A 286 2.53 -12.40 14.43
N ALA A 287 3.17 -11.86 15.47
CA ALA A 287 4.32 -12.52 16.06
C ALA A 287 4.67 -12.11 17.51
N ALA A 288 3.75 -11.63 18.36
CA ALA A 288 4.05 -11.49 19.80
C ALA A 288 4.60 -12.82 20.37
N PRO A 289 5.55 -12.76 21.32
CA PRO A 289 6.17 -13.94 21.88
C PRO A 289 5.17 -14.81 22.64
N ARG A 290 5.46 -16.11 22.67
CA ARG A 290 4.75 -17.08 23.51
C ARG A 290 5.29 -16.98 24.93
N ASN A 291 4.90 -15.87 25.56
CA ASN A 291 5.41 -15.35 26.82
C ASN A 291 4.98 -16.14 28.06
N ASP A 292 5.62 -15.86 29.20
CA ASP A 292 5.24 -16.37 30.53
C ASP A 292 4.51 -15.33 31.41
N ASN A 293 4.21 -14.15 30.86
CA ASN A 293 3.64 -13.02 31.60
C ASN A 293 2.10 -12.98 31.66
N GLY A 294 1.38 -13.95 31.07
CA GLY A 294 -0.08 -13.88 31.02
C GLY A 294 -0.63 -13.00 29.90
N LEU A 295 0.16 -12.74 28.84
CA LEU A 295 -0.21 -11.83 27.75
C LEU A 295 -0.51 -12.57 26.44
N PRO A 296 -1.25 -11.94 25.50
CA PRO A 296 -1.56 -12.56 24.22
C PRO A 296 -0.32 -12.91 23.39
N VAL A 297 -0.37 -14.08 22.74
CA VAL A 297 0.68 -14.58 21.83
C VAL A 297 0.29 -14.35 20.36
N GLY A 298 1.27 -14.11 19.50
CA GLY A 298 1.07 -13.97 18.06
C GLY A 298 1.05 -15.31 17.31
N VAL A 299 0.56 -15.29 16.07
CA VAL A 299 0.41 -16.51 15.26
C VAL A 299 1.74 -17.21 15.02
N ALA A 300 2.75 -16.47 14.57
CA ALA A 300 4.09 -16.96 14.28
C ALA A 300 5.06 -16.55 15.39
N TYR A 301 4.87 -17.11 16.59
CA TYR A 301 5.62 -16.71 17.78
C TYR A 301 7.12 -17.02 17.77
N ASN A 302 7.69 -17.59 16.70
CA ASN A 302 9.14 -17.63 16.46
C ASN A 302 9.64 -16.90 15.18
N ALA A 303 8.78 -16.17 14.46
CA ALA A 303 9.19 -15.40 13.29
C ALA A 303 10.05 -14.17 13.66
N ASN A 304 10.86 -13.65 12.74
CA ASN A 304 11.46 -12.32 12.91
C ASN A 304 10.46 -11.24 12.48
N LEU A 305 10.59 -10.03 13.04
CA LEU A 305 9.84 -8.85 12.61
C LEU A 305 10.77 -7.75 12.09
N VAL A 306 10.36 -7.10 11.01
CA VAL A 306 10.89 -5.81 10.58
C VAL A 306 9.72 -4.86 10.45
N THR A 307 9.63 -3.85 11.32
CA THR A 307 8.51 -2.92 11.34
C THR A 307 8.92 -1.55 10.79
N TYR A 308 8.03 -0.94 10.02
CA TYR A 308 8.19 0.39 9.47
C TYR A 308 7.03 1.27 9.93
N ARG A 309 7.34 2.36 10.64
CA ARG A 309 6.43 3.51 10.76
C ARG A 309 6.40 4.23 9.41
N ALA A 310 5.33 4.01 8.68
CA ALA A 310 5.13 4.48 7.31
C ALA A 310 4.07 5.57 7.20
N ALA A 311 3.20 5.71 8.20
CA ALA A 311 2.16 6.73 8.23
C ALA A 311 1.83 7.12 9.68
N SER A 312 1.23 8.30 9.85
CA SER A 312 0.67 8.77 11.12
C SER A 312 -0.60 8.01 11.51
N ASN A 313 -1.39 7.59 10.51
CA ASN A 313 -2.67 6.90 10.64
C ASN A 313 -2.83 5.86 9.51
N VAL A 314 -3.90 5.07 9.53
CA VAL A 314 -4.16 3.98 8.56
C VAL A 314 -4.72 4.45 7.23
N VAL A 315 -5.07 5.74 7.12
CA VAL A 315 -5.58 6.38 5.89
C VAL A 315 -4.47 7.17 5.21
N LEU A 316 -4.20 6.86 3.94
CA LEU A 316 -3.03 7.36 3.20
C LEU A 316 -3.30 8.63 2.38
N ASP A 317 -3.88 9.66 3.03
CA ASP A 317 -4.42 10.84 2.33
C ASP A 317 -3.34 11.86 1.95
N GLY A 318 -2.32 12.05 2.79
CA GLY A 318 -1.29 13.07 2.60
C GLY A 318 -0.03 12.59 1.88
N TYR A 319 0.74 13.56 1.36
CA TYR A 319 1.99 13.32 0.64
C TYR A 319 2.99 12.45 1.42
N HIS A 320 3.17 12.75 2.72
CA HIS A 320 4.16 12.06 3.56
C HIS A 320 3.72 10.65 3.93
N GLU A 321 2.44 10.39 4.15
CA GLU A 321 1.92 9.03 4.35
C GLU A 321 2.14 8.18 3.09
N GLN A 322 1.81 8.73 1.91
CA GLN A 322 2.00 8.02 0.64
C GLN A 322 3.48 7.73 0.36
N ASN A 323 4.36 8.69 0.65
CA ASN A 323 5.81 8.50 0.52
C ASN A 323 6.38 7.52 1.54
N GLY A 324 5.95 7.58 2.80
CA GLY A 324 6.39 6.67 3.85
C GLY A 324 6.04 5.22 3.50
N VAL A 325 4.82 4.95 3.02
CA VAL A 325 4.43 3.61 2.54
C VAL A 325 5.27 3.15 1.35
N LYS A 326 5.46 4.00 0.33
CA LYS A 326 6.33 3.68 -0.82
C LYS A 326 7.78 3.39 -0.38
N ASN A 327 8.32 4.19 0.53
CA ASN A 327 9.67 4.00 1.09
C ASN A 327 9.78 2.67 1.87
N ALA A 328 8.76 2.32 2.66
CA ALA A 328 8.74 1.05 3.39
C ALA A 328 8.73 -0.16 2.45
N PHE A 329 7.92 -0.13 1.38
CA PHE A 329 7.89 -1.21 0.40
C PHE A 329 9.22 -1.38 -0.35
N THR A 330 9.84 -0.29 -0.81
CA THR A 330 11.14 -0.36 -1.49
C THR A 330 12.24 -0.86 -0.55
N ALA A 331 12.26 -0.40 0.70
CA ALA A 331 13.21 -0.85 1.72
C ALA A 331 13.04 -2.35 2.06
N LEU A 332 11.80 -2.80 2.31
CA LEU A 332 11.50 -4.22 2.56
C LEU A 332 11.78 -5.08 1.33
N GLY A 333 11.50 -4.56 0.12
CA GLY A 333 11.85 -5.20 -1.15
C GLY A 333 13.36 -5.47 -1.27
N ASN A 334 14.19 -4.51 -0.86
CA ASN A 334 15.65 -4.63 -0.85
C ASN A 334 16.21 -5.47 0.31
N ASN A 335 15.44 -5.72 1.36
CA ASN A 335 15.85 -6.58 2.46
C ASN A 335 15.64 -8.06 2.10
N ASN A 336 16.71 -8.77 1.75
CA ASN A 336 16.67 -10.19 1.35
C ASN A 336 16.15 -11.15 2.44
N ASN A 337 16.21 -10.74 3.72
CA ASN A 337 15.75 -11.55 4.83
C ASN A 337 14.22 -11.55 4.96
N VAL A 338 13.54 -10.50 4.46
CA VAL A 338 12.08 -10.38 4.48
C VAL A 338 11.46 -11.28 3.41
N LYS A 339 10.51 -12.14 3.80
CA LYS A 339 9.74 -12.99 2.88
C LYS A 339 8.30 -12.53 2.70
N ILE A 340 7.71 -12.02 3.77
CA ILE A 340 6.30 -11.64 3.84
C ILE A 340 6.22 -10.16 4.20
N ILE A 341 5.29 -9.43 3.58
CA ILE A 341 4.92 -8.06 3.96
C ILE A 341 3.45 -8.06 4.34
N SER A 342 3.12 -7.51 5.50
CA SER A 342 1.75 -7.25 5.95
C SER A 342 1.54 -5.75 6.01
N MET A 343 0.46 -5.27 5.37
CA MET A 343 0.08 -3.87 5.38
C MET A 343 -1.42 -3.74 5.68
N SER A 344 -1.72 -3.05 6.78
CA SER A 344 -3.08 -2.90 7.30
C SER A 344 -3.58 -1.45 7.17
N MET A 345 -3.28 -0.82 6.03
CA MET A 345 -3.59 0.57 5.72
C MET A 345 -4.00 0.69 4.25
N GLY A 346 -4.66 1.78 3.86
CA GLY A 346 -5.07 1.91 2.46
C GLY A 346 -5.69 3.24 2.05
N HIS A 347 -6.22 3.23 0.83
CA HIS A 347 -6.92 4.34 0.19
C HIS A 347 -8.08 3.80 -0.65
N ILE A 348 -9.15 4.58 -0.82
CA ILE A 348 -10.33 4.16 -1.62
C ILE A 348 -10.10 4.18 -3.14
N PHE A 349 -8.95 4.66 -3.59
CA PHE A 349 -8.56 4.68 -5.00
C PHE A 349 -7.04 4.52 -5.12
N SER A 350 -6.57 4.23 -6.34
CA SER A 350 -5.16 3.93 -6.57
C SER A 350 -4.25 5.14 -6.37
N VAL A 351 -3.12 4.92 -5.71
CA VAL A 351 -2.02 5.90 -5.60
C VAL A 351 -0.79 5.31 -6.29
N GLY A 352 -0.33 5.95 -7.36
CA GLY A 352 0.71 5.47 -8.26
C GLY A 352 2.04 5.20 -7.55
N LYS A 353 2.48 6.09 -6.65
CA LYS A 353 3.75 5.89 -5.93
C LYS A 353 3.73 4.64 -5.05
N ILE A 354 2.63 4.40 -4.35
CA ILE A 354 2.45 3.17 -3.55
C ILE A 354 2.37 1.95 -4.48
N SER A 355 1.68 2.06 -5.62
CA SER A 355 1.58 0.98 -6.61
C SER A 355 2.96 0.53 -7.10
N ASP A 356 3.83 1.48 -7.44
CA ASP A 356 5.20 1.19 -7.88
C ASP A 356 6.04 0.55 -6.74
N GLY A 357 5.89 1.03 -5.51
CA GLY A 357 6.54 0.41 -4.34
C GLY A 357 6.11 -1.04 -4.12
N VAL A 358 4.79 -1.31 -4.17
CA VAL A 358 4.23 -2.68 -4.05
C VAL A 358 4.77 -3.58 -5.16
N LYS A 359 4.74 -3.12 -6.42
CA LYS A 359 5.26 -3.88 -7.57
C LYS A 359 6.76 -4.13 -7.45
N TYR A 360 7.52 -3.18 -6.93
CA TYR A 360 8.95 -3.34 -6.66
C TYR A 360 9.21 -4.45 -5.65
N ALA A 361 8.56 -4.41 -4.49
CA ALA A 361 8.66 -5.47 -3.50
C ALA A 361 8.20 -6.83 -4.05
N TYR A 362 7.08 -6.87 -4.79
CA TYR A 362 6.57 -8.08 -5.42
C TYR A 362 7.61 -8.70 -6.38
N ASN A 363 8.27 -7.86 -7.20
CA ASN A 363 9.32 -8.30 -8.12
C ASN A 363 10.61 -8.73 -7.43
N LYS A 364 10.80 -8.38 -6.14
CA LYS A 364 11.86 -8.90 -5.28
C LYS A 364 11.44 -10.17 -4.51
N GLY A 365 10.32 -10.79 -4.91
CA GLY A 365 9.87 -12.09 -4.42
C GLY A 365 9.08 -12.04 -3.10
N LYS A 366 8.66 -10.87 -2.64
CA LYS A 366 7.89 -10.74 -1.40
C LYS A 366 6.45 -11.22 -1.58
N LEU A 367 5.91 -11.93 -0.59
CA LEU A 367 4.48 -12.24 -0.47
C LEU A 367 3.81 -11.11 0.30
N ILE A 368 2.87 -10.41 -0.32
CA ILE A 368 2.31 -9.17 0.22
C ILE A 368 0.84 -9.40 0.57
N PHE A 369 0.48 -9.22 1.83
CA PHE A 369 -0.89 -9.24 2.33
C PHE A 369 -1.35 -7.81 2.64
N CYS A 370 -2.54 -7.47 2.17
CA CYS A 370 -3.13 -6.16 2.38
C CYS A 370 -4.58 -6.28 2.87
N ALA A 371 -4.95 -5.37 3.77
CA ALA A 371 -6.30 -5.29 4.31
C ALA A 371 -7.33 -4.98 3.22
N GLY A 372 -8.34 -5.84 3.09
CA GLY A 372 -9.39 -5.71 2.08
C GLY A 372 -10.24 -4.44 2.22
N GLY A 373 -10.26 -3.83 3.41
CA GLY A 373 -10.95 -2.60 3.69
C GLY A 373 -11.75 -2.71 4.97
N THR A 374 -11.76 -1.61 5.72
CA THR A 374 -12.56 -1.48 6.92
C THR A 374 -13.42 -0.23 6.84
N SER A 375 -14.72 -0.42 7.03
CA SER A 375 -15.73 0.62 7.04
C SER A 375 -15.45 1.57 8.19
N THR A 376 -14.99 2.76 7.82
CA THR A 376 -15.10 3.98 8.63
C THR A 376 -16.43 4.64 8.29
N SER A 377 -16.80 5.74 8.95
CA SER A 377 -18.03 6.49 8.62
C SER A 377 -18.12 6.94 7.14
N PHE A 378 -17.04 6.83 6.36
CA PHE A 378 -16.90 7.34 5.00
C PHE A 378 -16.31 6.36 3.97
N THR A 379 -16.06 5.09 4.33
CA THR A 379 -15.60 4.06 3.36
C THR A 379 -16.64 2.96 3.08
N THR A 380 -17.82 3.03 3.71
CA THR A 380 -18.89 2.01 3.65
C THR A 380 -19.43 1.70 2.24
N PHE A 381 -19.16 2.56 1.25
CA PHE A 381 -19.73 2.45 -0.09
C PHE A 381 -18.77 1.86 -1.14
N VAL A 382 -17.53 1.54 -0.78
CA VAL A 382 -16.55 0.97 -1.72
C VAL A 382 -16.25 -0.49 -1.38
N GLY A 383 -15.93 -1.30 -2.41
CA GLY A 383 -15.50 -2.69 -2.23
C GLY A 383 -14.08 -2.81 -1.68
N VAL A 384 -13.30 -3.75 -2.21
CA VAL A 384 -11.91 -3.97 -1.78
C VAL A 384 -11.03 -2.75 -2.10
N ILE A 385 -10.39 -2.18 -1.08
CA ILE A 385 -9.63 -0.92 -1.20
C ILE A 385 -8.20 -1.13 -1.71
N PHE A 386 -7.55 -0.04 -2.11
CA PHE A 386 -6.14 -0.04 -2.51
C PHE A 386 -5.22 -0.03 -1.27
N PRO A 387 -4.08 -0.76 -1.25
CA PRO A 387 -3.52 -1.57 -2.35
C PRO A 387 -4.02 -3.01 -2.42
N ALA A 388 -4.90 -3.49 -1.54
CA ALA A 388 -5.39 -4.86 -1.56
C ALA A 388 -6.08 -5.27 -2.88
N SER A 389 -6.63 -4.32 -3.63
CA SER A 389 -7.20 -4.55 -4.96
C SER A 389 -6.17 -4.84 -6.07
N MET A 390 -4.87 -4.65 -5.80
CA MET A 390 -3.78 -4.91 -6.75
C MET A 390 -3.52 -6.40 -6.93
N ALA A 391 -3.14 -6.80 -8.16
CA ALA A 391 -2.83 -8.19 -8.50
C ALA A 391 -1.56 -8.72 -7.80
N GLU A 392 -0.66 -7.83 -7.41
CA GLU A 392 0.58 -8.11 -6.70
C GLU A 392 0.36 -8.39 -5.19
N THR A 393 -0.86 -8.14 -4.69
CA THR A 393 -1.20 -8.29 -3.28
C THR A 393 -2.24 -9.38 -3.06
N VAL A 394 -2.29 -9.88 -1.84
CA VAL A 394 -3.30 -10.82 -1.37
C VAL A 394 -4.24 -10.06 -0.44
N ALA A 395 -5.47 -9.81 -0.89
CA ALA A 395 -6.48 -9.13 -0.10
C ALA A 395 -7.07 -10.07 0.97
N VAL A 396 -7.14 -9.61 2.21
CA VAL A 396 -7.67 -10.37 3.34
C VAL A 396 -8.75 -9.58 4.08
N THR A 397 -9.84 -10.25 4.46
CA THR A 397 -10.93 -9.62 5.23
C THR A 397 -11.33 -10.44 6.48
N GLY A 398 -12.07 -9.82 7.39
CA GLY A 398 -12.54 -10.41 8.63
C GLY A 398 -14.00 -10.89 8.56
N VAL A 399 -14.30 -11.99 9.24
CA VAL A 399 -15.66 -12.56 9.35
C VAL A 399 -16.02 -12.87 10.80
N LYS A 400 -17.32 -13.02 11.07
CA LYS A 400 -17.86 -13.42 12.37
C LYS A 400 -17.73 -14.93 12.59
N GLU A 401 -17.40 -15.33 13.81
CA GLU A 401 -17.29 -16.75 14.21
C GLU A 401 -18.62 -17.49 13.99
N GLY A 402 -18.55 -18.79 13.69
CA GLY A 402 -19.71 -19.68 13.65
C GLY A 402 -20.76 -19.34 12.57
N THR A 403 -20.45 -18.42 11.66
CA THR A 403 -21.33 -18.04 10.55
C THR A 403 -20.83 -18.67 9.24
N SER A 404 -21.68 -18.70 8.22
CA SER A 404 -21.30 -19.00 6.83
C SER A 404 -20.50 -17.84 6.20
N ASN A 405 -19.47 -17.36 6.90
CA ASN A 405 -18.63 -16.21 6.57
C ASN A 405 -19.39 -14.89 6.44
N GLN A 406 -20.27 -14.57 7.40
CA GLN A 406 -20.78 -13.20 7.50
C GLN A 406 -19.60 -12.26 7.78
N ALA A 407 -19.43 -11.22 6.95
CA ALA A 407 -18.41 -10.19 7.17
C ALA A 407 -18.48 -9.62 8.60
N CYS A 408 -17.32 -9.26 9.16
CA CYS A 408 -17.28 -8.49 10.39
C CYS A 408 -18.02 -7.16 10.20
N ASP A 409 -18.53 -6.55 11.28
CA ASP A 409 -19.42 -5.38 11.18
C ASP A 409 -18.83 -4.21 10.39
N VAL A 410 -17.50 -4.12 10.36
CA VAL A 410 -16.76 -3.07 9.69
C VAL A 410 -15.91 -3.60 8.53
N CYS A 411 -16.07 -4.84 8.06
CA CYS A 411 -15.19 -5.43 7.06
C CYS A 411 -15.79 -5.32 5.65
N HIS A 412 -14.96 -4.93 4.67
CA HIS A 412 -15.35 -4.94 3.26
C HIS A 412 -15.25 -6.35 2.67
N THR A 413 -16.06 -6.64 1.64
CA THR A 413 -16.04 -7.88 0.86
C THR A 413 -15.91 -7.59 -0.63
N GLY A 414 -15.72 -8.64 -1.44
CA GLY A 414 -15.79 -8.54 -2.89
C GLY A 414 -14.84 -9.49 -3.61
N GLY A 415 -14.97 -9.57 -4.94
CA GLY A 415 -14.23 -10.53 -5.79
C GLY A 415 -12.70 -10.46 -5.76
N LYS A 416 -12.12 -9.42 -5.15
CA LYS A 416 -10.69 -9.30 -4.94
C LYS A 416 -10.21 -9.96 -3.64
N ILE A 417 -11.09 -10.21 -2.67
CA ILE A 417 -10.75 -10.96 -1.45
C ILE A 417 -10.22 -12.34 -1.83
N GLU A 418 -9.10 -12.71 -1.21
CA GLU A 418 -8.49 -14.02 -1.38
C GLU A 418 -8.74 -14.94 -0.18
N PHE A 419 -8.71 -14.38 1.04
CA PHE A 419 -8.91 -15.13 2.28
C PHE A 419 -9.76 -14.36 3.30
N THR A 420 -10.39 -15.11 4.19
CA THR A 420 -11.06 -14.58 5.38
C THR A 420 -10.37 -15.04 6.66
N VAL A 421 -10.59 -14.31 7.75
CA VAL A 421 -10.22 -14.73 9.11
C VAL A 421 -11.41 -14.53 10.05
N ALA A 422 -11.78 -15.57 10.80
CA ALA A 422 -12.78 -15.50 11.85
C ALA A 422 -12.23 -14.73 13.05
N MET A 423 -12.72 -13.51 13.25
CA MET A 423 -12.03 -12.51 14.07
C MET A 423 -12.96 -11.63 14.90
N GLN A 424 -14.28 -11.81 14.76
CA GLN A 424 -15.29 -11.18 15.58
C GLN A 424 -16.25 -12.22 16.16
N ARG A 425 -16.50 -12.17 17.47
CA ARG A 425 -17.54 -12.96 18.13
C ARG A 425 -18.90 -12.57 17.59
N ASN A 426 -19.73 -13.54 17.25
CA ASN A 426 -21.08 -13.25 16.77
C ASN A 426 -22.00 -12.74 17.90
N ALA A 427 -21.82 -13.26 19.12
CA ALA A 427 -22.68 -12.94 20.26
C ALA A 427 -22.25 -11.65 20.98
N SER A 428 -20.97 -11.52 21.34
CA SER A 428 -20.48 -10.37 22.11
C SER A 428 -19.95 -9.22 21.26
N GLY A 429 -19.64 -9.47 19.99
CA GLY A 429 -18.93 -8.50 19.14
C GLY A 429 -17.44 -8.35 19.47
N ASN A 430 -16.93 -9.00 20.53
CA ASN A 430 -15.51 -8.97 20.89
C ASN A 430 -14.64 -9.46 19.73
N THR A 431 -13.48 -8.83 19.59
CA THR A 431 -12.57 -9.10 18.48
C THR A 431 -11.37 -9.92 18.97
N VAL A 432 -10.16 -9.68 18.46
CA VAL A 432 -8.99 -10.52 18.72
C VAL A 432 -8.15 -9.93 19.85
N PRO A 433 -7.92 -10.67 20.95
CA PRO A 433 -6.97 -10.29 21.98
C PRO A 433 -5.54 -10.08 21.46
N VAL A 434 -4.89 -9.00 21.89
CA VAL A 434 -3.50 -8.63 21.60
C VAL A 434 -2.80 -8.09 22.83
N THR A 435 -1.46 -8.03 22.81
CA THR A 435 -0.75 -7.19 23.77
C THR A 435 -1.02 -5.72 23.41
N SER A 436 -1.26 -4.87 24.41
CA SER A 436 -1.58 -3.46 24.15
C SER A 436 -0.34 -2.62 23.86
N TYR A 437 -0.54 -1.31 23.70
CA TYR A 437 0.53 -0.34 23.54
C TYR A 437 1.53 -0.31 24.71
N TYR A 438 1.06 -0.57 25.93
CA TYR A 438 1.86 -0.52 27.15
C TYR A 438 2.18 -1.92 27.68
N ASP A 439 3.30 -2.04 28.37
CA ASP A 439 3.73 -3.26 29.03
C ASP A 439 2.68 -3.84 29.97
N ASN A 440 2.67 -5.18 30.06
CA ASN A 440 1.81 -5.94 30.99
C ASN A 440 0.31 -5.68 30.83
N GLN A 441 -0.09 -5.17 29.67
CA GLN A 441 -1.48 -4.89 29.34
C GLN A 441 -1.89 -5.58 28.04
N SER A 442 -3.19 -5.84 27.95
CA SER A 442 -3.83 -6.49 26.81
C SER A 442 -4.90 -5.56 26.25
N ASP A 443 -5.28 -5.80 25.00
CA ASP A 443 -6.39 -5.10 24.38
C ASP A 443 -7.06 -5.99 23.33
N TYR A 444 -8.11 -5.48 22.68
CA TYR A 444 -8.78 -6.10 21.56
C TYR A 444 -8.56 -5.29 20.29
N VAL A 445 -8.34 -5.98 19.16
CA VAL A 445 -8.23 -5.33 17.86
C VAL A 445 -9.11 -6.01 16.83
N GLY A 446 -9.73 -5.19 15.96
CA GLY A 446 -10.72 -5.59 14.96
C GLY A 446 -10.36 -5.15 13.52
N GLY A 447 -11.33 -5.26 12.61
CA GLY A 447 -11.16 -4.94 11.20
C GLY A 447 -10.34 -5.93 10.36
N SER A 448 -10.28 -5.64 9.06
CA SER A 448 -9.51 -6.40 8.07
C SER A 448 -7.99 -6.36 8.33
N SER A 449 -7.53 -5.37 9.11
CA SER A 449 -6.17 -5.24 9.62
C SER A 449 -5.70 -6.51 10.35
N VAL A 450 -6.50 -7.00 11.29
CA VAL A 450 -6.16 -8.17 12.11
C VAL A 450 -6.20 -9.45 11.29
N ALA A 451 -7.14 -9.54 10.35
CA ALA A 451 -7.20 -10.66 9.42
C ALA A 451 -5.92 -10.75 8.56
N THR A 452 -5.42 -9.59 8.12
CA THR A 452 -4.17 -9.46 7.34
C THR A 452 -2.96 -9.91 8.15
N ALA A 453 -2.80 -9.40 9.37
CA ALA A 453 -1.68 -9.78 10.25
C ALA A 453 -1.73 -11.27 10.65
N THR A 454 -2.93 -11.80 10.92
CA THR A 454 -3.15 -13.23 11.21
C THR A 454 -2.70 -14.08 10.02
N THR A 455 -3.13 -13.71 8.81
CA THR A 455 -2.78 -14.42 7.58
C THR A 455 -1.29 -14.37 7.29
N ALA A 456 -0.63 -13.22 7.49
CA ALA A 456 0.82 -13.10 7.37
C ALA A 456 1.55 -14.02 8.36
N GLY A 457 1.05 -14.14 9.59
CA GLY A 457 1.55 -15.10 10.57
C GLY A 457 1.38 -16.56 10.11
N ILE A 458 0.20 -16.95 9.62
CA ILE A 458 -0.02 -18.32 9.11
C ILE A 458 0.92 -18.60 7.93
N ALA A 459 1.08 -17.65 7.01
CA ALA A 459 2.02 -17.77 5.90
C ALA A 459 3.46 -17.99 6.37
N ALA A 460 3.87 -17.34 7.47
CA ALA A 460 5.18 -17.57 8.06
C ALA A 460 5.32 -18.98 8.66
N LEU A 461 4.26 -19.55 9.25
CA LEU A 461 4.27 -20.95 9.70
C LEU A 461 4.51 -21.89 8.51
N VAL A 462 3.78 -21.71 7.40
CA VAL A 462 3.93 -22.53 6.19
C VAL A 462 5.33 -22.41 5.59
N TRP A 463 5.86 -21.18 5.52
CA TRP A 463 7.17 -20.93 4.92
C TRP A 463 8.31 -21.45 5.80
N ALA A 464 8.19 -21.35 7.13
CA ALA A 464 9.19 -21.89 8.05
C ALA A 464 9.27 -23.42 7.98
N LYS A 465 8.12 -24.09 7.75
CA LYS A 465 8.09 -25.54 7.50
C LYS A 465 8.74 -25.91 6.17
N ASN A 466 8.67 -25.01 5.18
CA ASN A 466 9.11 -25.23 3.81
C ASN A 466 10.04 -24.10 3.33
N PRO A 467 11.25 -23.97 3.89
CA PRO A 467 12.10 -22.78 3.70
C PRO A 467 12.57 -22.58 2.24
N THR A 468 12.56 -23.63 1.43
CA THR A 468 12.95 -23.60 0.00
C THR A 468 11.81 -23.20 -0.93
N TRP A 469 10.57 -23.07 -0.42
CA TRP A 469 9.43 -22.72 -1.25
C TRP A 469 9.50 -21.28 -1.74
N THR A 470 8.95 -21.10 -2.94
CA THR A 470 8.64 -19.80 -3.51
C THR A 470 7.37 -19.22 -2.88
N ARG A 471 7.19 -17.90 -3.01
CA ARG A 471 5.93 -17.21 -2.67
C ARG A 471 4.70 -17.95 -3.22
N THR A 472 4.75 -18.36 -4.47
CA THR A 472 3.61 -18.99 -5.16
C THR A 472 3.26 -20.33 -4.54
N GLN A 473 4.25 -21.14 -4.15
CA GLN A 473 4.03 -22.41 -3.47
C GLN A 473 3.37 -22.20 -2.10
N VAL A 474 3.86 -21.22 -1.32
CA VAL A 474 3.25 -20.87 -0.03
C VAL A 474 1.80 -20.40 -0.21
N LEU A 475 1.55 -19.47 -1.14
CA LEU A 475 0.21 -18.97 -1.41
C LEU A 475 -0.75 -20.09 -1.86
N ASN A 476 -0.30 -20.98 -2.74
CA ASN A 476 -1.10 -22.11 -3.19
C ASN A 476 -1.41 -23.08 -2.04
N LYS A 477 -0.48 -23.30 -1.12
CA LYS A 477 -0.73 -24.13 0.06
C LYS A 477 -1.75 -23.50 1.00
N LEU A 478 -1.70 -22.17 1.19
CA LEU A 478 -2.74 -21.44 1.94
C LEU A 478 -4.11 -21.62 1.29
N ARG A 479 -4.21 -21.48 -0.05
CA ARG A 479 -5.45 -21.74 -0.81
C ARG A 479 -5.97 -23.15 -0.56
N GLN A 480 -5.12 -24.17 -0.69
CA GLN A 480 -5.48 -25.58 -0.50
C GLN A 480 -5.99 -25.89 0.90
N SER A 481 -5.55 -25.13 1.91
CA SER A 481 -5.97 -25.30 3.30
C SER A 481 -7.27 -24.56 3.66
N ALA A 482 -7.78 -23.71 2.77
CA ALA A 482 -8.86 -22.80 3.08
C ALA A 482 -10.25 -23.40 2.79
N THR A 483 -11.26 -22.89 3.51
CA THR A 483 -12.62 -23.47 3.58
C THR A 483 -13.27 -23.77 2.23
N TYR A 484 -13.09 -22.91 1.24
CA TYR A 484 -13.79 -23.02 -0.05
C TYR A 484 -12.95 -23.70 -1.13
N PHE A 485 -11.73 -24.14 -0.84
CA PHE A 485 -10.93 -24.86 -1.82
C PHE A 485 -11.65 -26.14 -2.33
N PRO A 486 -11.65 -26.44 -3.64
CA PRO A 486 -10.92 -25.75 -4.72
C PRO A 486 -11.67 -24.57 -5.38
N THR A 487 -12.90 -24.28 -4.97
CA THR A 487 -13.80 -23.32 -5.63
C THR A 487 -13.88 -21.99 -4.89
N LYS A 488 -13.32 -20.93 -5.46
CA LYS A 488 -13.34 -19.57 -4.88
C LYS A 488 -14.78 -19.05 -4.71
N ASN A 489 -15.12 -18.53 -3.54
CA ASN A 489 -16.32 -17.74 -3.30
C ASN A 489 -16.16 -16.32 -3.87
N SER A 490 -17.21 -15.77 -4.47
CA SER A 490 -17.18 -14.47 -5.14
C SER A 490 -16.96 -13.28 -4.22
N GLU A 491 -17.25 -13.39 -2.93
CA GLU A 491 -17.14 -12.30 -1.95
C GLU A 491 -16.03 -12.53 -0.92
N TYR A 492 -15.74 -13.80 -0.61
CA TYR A 492 -14.86 -14.22 0.50
C TYR A 492 -13.63 -15.01 0.04
N GLY A 493 -13.43 -15.13 -1.26
CA GLY A 493 -12.30 -15.85 -1.82
C GLY A 493 -12.25 -17.33 -1.43
N TYR A 494 -11.10 -17.85 -1.05
CA TYR A 494 -10.95 -19.24 -0.59
C TYR A 494 -11.42 -19.45 0.86
N GLY A 495 -11.83 -18.38 1.55
CA GLY A 495 -12.39 -18.46 2.91
C GLY A 495 -11.33 -18.56 4.00
N ASN A 496 -11.73 -19.13 5.15
CA ASN A 496 -10.89 -19.20 6.34
C ASN A 496 -9.75 -20.20 6.13
N ILE A 497 -8.52 -19.77 6.41
CA ILE A 497 -7.32 -20.59 6.30
C ILE A 497 -7.25 -21.56 7.48
N ASN A 498 -7.09 -22.85 7.24
CA ASN A 498 -6.76 -23.82 8.28
C ASN A 498 -5.23 -23.94 8.41
N ALA A 499 -4.64 -23.32 9.43
CA ALA A 499 -3.19 -23.27 9.61
C ALA A 499 -2.57 -24.67 9.78
N LEU A 500 -3.26 -25.60 10.45
CA LEU A 500 -2.79 -26.98 10.60
C LEU A 500 -2.69 -27.69 9.25
N LEU A 501 -3.74 -27.63 8.42
CA LEU A 501 -3.72 -28.21 7.07
C LEU A 501 -2.70 -27.53 6.16
N ALA A 502 -2.40 -26.25 6.41
CA ALA A 502 -1.42 -25.50 5.63
C ALA A 502 0.03 -25.94 5.92
N VAL A 503 0.34 -26.45 7.13
CA VAL A 503 1.70 -26.87 7.53
C VAL A 503 1.93 -28.39 7.44
N GLN A 504 0.89 -29.18 7.13
CA GLN A 504 0.98 -30.61 6.79
C GLN A 504 1.20 -30.78 5.29
#